data_AF-A0A1J5CEC3-F1
#
_entry.id   AF-A0A1J5CEC3-F1
#
_cell.length_a   1.000
_cell.length_b   1.000
_cell.length_c   1.000
_cell.angle_alpha   90.00
_cell.angle_beta   90.00
_cell.angle_gamma   90.00
#
_symmetry.space_group_name_H-M   'P 1'
#
loop_
_entity.id
_entity.type
_entity.pdbx_description
1 polymer ?
#
loop_
_entity_poly.entity_id
_entity_poly.type
_entity_poly.pdbx_seq_one_letter_code
_entity_poly.pdbx_strand_id
1 'polypeptide(L)'
;MFQIRQNFERPRIADIAGAIGKILSDLSLPLIRPGSRIAITAGSRGIADIVETLRAVVGFFRSRGGLPFIVPAMGSHGGATSEGQVDVLSHLGITETSVGAQIRSSMEVVQIGEIFDGIPVYLDRIASTADHIVIVNRIKPHTKFKGPIESGLVKMMAIGLGKRSGAELYHRAALQYTFPRVLQEAGHSVMEHSPILCGIGIVENAYDETASIMAATPQNLEEEEESWLERAKELMPRLPFNQIDLLIVDEIGKEISGVGMDPNITGRNREQLGVFPHPVSIRYVFVRDLTRGANGNATGIGLADLTTCRLVEKIDLNETCTNCATSLSFEKAAIPLFFRTDREAVSVALSSLGLVKPRDARIVRIRNTLAVSRLLVSQAFQAEFKGREDISIVQGPTSLSFGADGNLDPLSQD
;
A
#
# COMPACT_ATOMS: atom_id res chain seq x y z
N MET A 1 11.90 6.38 -28.09
CA MET A 1 11.42 5.58 -26.95
C MET A 1 11.51 4.12 -27.33
N PHE A 2 12.11 3.30 -26.47
CA PHE A 2 12.01 1.86 -26.49
C PHE A 2 10.84 1.43 -25.60
N GLN A 3 10.07 0.45 -26.03
CA GLN A 3 9.22 -0.32 -25.12
C GLN A 3 10.04 -1.47 -24.57
N ILE A 4 10.14 -1.52 -23.25
CA ILE A 4 10.88 -2.58 -22.56
C ILE A 4 9.95 -3.33 -21.60
N ARG A 5 10.32 -4.58 -21.33
CA ARG A 5 9.73 -5.44 -20.31
C ARG A 5 10.80 -5.75 -19.26
N GLN A 6 10.47 -5.53 -17.99
CA GLN A 6 11.27 -5.99 -16.86
C GLN A 6 10.80 -7.39 -16.43
N ASN A 7 11.76 -8.26 -16.11
CA ASN A 7 11.52 -9.58 -15.57
C ASN A 7 11.85 -9.54 -14.07
N PHE A 8 10.87 -9.85 -13.24
CA PHE A 8 11.03 -9.92 -11.78
C PHE A 8 10.93 -11.37 -11.32
N GLU A 9 11.47 -11.67 -10.14
CA GLU A 9 11.16 -12.92 -9.47
C GLU A 9 9.65 -13.06 -9.28
N ARG A 10 9.12 -14.26 -9.54
CA ARG A 10 7.69 -14.55 -9.46
C ARG A 10 7.40 -15.80 -8.61
N PRO A 11 7.85 -15.85 -7.34
CA PRO A 11 7.36 -16.87 -6.42
C PRO A 11 5.85 -16.70 -6.27
N ARG A 12 5.11 -17.82 -6.21
CA ARG A 12 3.66 -17.82 -6.04
C ARG A 12 3.20 -19.04 -5.27
N ILE A 13 2.22 -18.88 -4.39
CA ILE A 13 1.52 -19.98 -3.74
C ILE A 13 0.33 -20.38 -4.63
N ALA A 14 0.26 -21.68 -4.97
CA ALA A 14 -0.83 -22.20 -5.80
C ALA A 14 -2.05 -22.65 -4.99
N ASP A 15 -1.84 -23.09 -3.75
CA ASP A 15 -2.90 -23.56 -2.83
C ASP A 15 -2.84 -22.74 -1.54
N ILE A 16 -3.63 -21.68 -1.47
CA ILE A 16 -3.68 -20.76 -0.34
C ILE A 16 -4.29 -21.45 0.88
N ALA A 17 -5.36 -22.22 0.69
CA ALA A 17 -6.03 -22.93 1.78
C ALA A 17 -5.10 -23.96 2.45
N GLY A 18 -4.38 -24.75 1.66
CA GLY A 18 -3.38 -25.69 2.14
C GLY A 18 -2.21 -25.01 2.86
N ALA A 19 -1.71 -23.89 2.32
CA ALA A 19 -0.65 -23.10 2.94
C ALA A 19 -1.07 -22.56 4.33
N ILE A 20 -2.27 -21.97 4.42
CA ILE A 20 -2.84 -21.48 5.69
C ILE A 20 -3.02 -22.61 6.70
N GLY A 21 -3.57 -23.75 6.25
CA GLY A 21 -3.77 -24.91 7.11
C GLY A 21 -2.46 -25.45 7.68
N LYS A 22 -1.39 -25.45 6.88
CA LYS A 22 -0.05 -25.88 7.28
C LYS A 22 0.55 -24.93 8.31
N ILE A 23 0.71 -23.64 7.99
CA ILE A 23 1.39 -22.69 8.88
C ILE A 23 0.69 -22.56 10.24
N LEU A 24 -0.65 -22.66 10.27
CA LEU A 24 -1.40 -22.59 11.53
C LEU A 24 -1.36 -23.91 12.32
N SER A 25 -1.17 -25.07 11.67
CA SER A 25 -1.02 -26.35 12.36
C SER A 25 0.40 -26.51 12.94
N ASP A 26 1.40 -25.94 12.27
CA ASP A 26 2.79 -25.94 12.73
C ASP A 26 3.02 -24.94 13.88
N LEU A 27 2.13 -23.96 14.03
CA LEU A 27 2.19 -22.97 15.10
C LEU A 27 1.75 -23.57 16.45
N SER A 28 2.52 -23.31 17.50
CA SER A 28 2.19 -23.73 18.87
C SER A 28 1.09 -22.85 19.48
N LEU A 29 -0.15 -23.07 19.03
CA LEU A 29 -1.32 -22.35 19.53
C LEU A 29 -1.87 -22.99 20.82
N PRO A 30 -2.43 -22.19 21.75
CA PRO A 30 -3.18 -22.73 22.88
C PRO A 30 -4.41 -23.51 22.41
N LEU A 31 -4.93 -24.39 23.29
CA LEU A 31 -6.14 -25.14 23.02
C LEU A 31 -7.34 -24.19 22.85
N ILE A 32 -7.94 -24.21 21.66
CA ILE A 32 -9.19 -23.50 21.39
C ILE A 32 -10.33 -24.26 22.05
N ARG A 33 -11.02 -23.63 23.01
CA ARG A 33 -12.16 -24.24 23.67
C ARG A 33 -13.35 -24.23 22.70
N PRO A 34 -14.16 -25.30 22.66
CA PRO A 34 -15.40 -25.29 21.89
C PRO A 34 -16.27 -24.08 22.26
N GLY A 35 -16.70 -23.31 21.26
CA GLY A 35 -17.48 -22.09 21.43
C GLY A 35 -16.67 -20.79 21.59
N SER A 36 -15.34 -20.85 21.64
CA SER A 36 -14.48 -19.65 21.69
C SER A 36 -14.75 -18.72 20.52
N ARG A 37 -15.04 -17.46 20.79
CA ARG A 37 -15.24 -16.39 19.79
C ARG A 37 -13.89 -15.89 19.31
N ILE A 38 -13.68 -15.90 18.00
CA ILE A 38 -12.38 -15.56 17.39
C ILE A 38 -12.57 -14.39 16.43
N ALA A 39 -12.06 -13.21 16.79
CA ALA A 39 -12.06 -12.06 15.91
C ALA A 39 -10.91 -12.18 14.90
N ILE A 40 -11.20 -12.02 13.60
CA ILE A 40 -10.20 -12.05 12.53
C ILE A 40 -10.21 -10.70 11.83
N THR A 41 -9.07 -10.02 11.76
CA THR A 41 -9.01 -8.68 11.16
C THR A 41 -9.13 -8.73 9.63
N ALA A 42 -9.82 -7.75 9.04
CA ALA A 42 -9.78 -7.49 7.60
C ALA A 42 -9.46 -6.02 7.32
N GLY A 43 -8.44 -5.77 6.50
CA GLY A 43 -8.00 -4.43 6.12
C GLY A 43 -8.76 -3.83 4.93
N SER A 44 -8.38 -2.62 4.54
CA SER A 44 -8.99 -1.85 3.44
C SER A 44 -8.23 -1.90 2.11
N ARG A 45 -7.22 -2.77 2.01
CA ARG A 45 -6.34 -2.82 0.83
C ARG A 45 -6.63 -4.07 0.02
N GLY A 46 -6.55 -3.93 -1.30
CA GLY A 46 -6.43 -5.07 -2.21
C GLY A 46 -5.17 -5.85 -1.85
N ILE A 47 -5.38 -7.12 -1.52
CA ILE A 47 -4.35 -8.13 -1.29
C ILE A 47 -4.78 -9.33 -2.14
N ALA A 48 -3.87 -9.89 -2.92
CA ALA A 48 -4.07 -11.10 -3.68
C ALA A 48 -4.62 -12.20 -2.77
N ASP A 49 -5.62 -12.91 -3.27
CA ASP A 49 -6.22 -14.07 -2.59
C ASP A 49 -6.76 -13.79 -1.17
N ILE A 50 -7.05 -12.53 -0.82
CA ILE A 50 -7.49 -12.17 0.55
C ILE A 50 -8.77 -12.89 0.98
N VAL A 51 -9.73 -13.05 0.06
CA VAL A 51 -10.98 -13.76 0.33
C VAL A 51 -10.70 -15.24 0.62
N GLU A 52 -9.81 -15.87 -0.15
CA GLU A 52 -9.43 -17.26 0.04
C GLU A 52 -8.64 -17.44 1.35
N THR A 53 -7.72 -16.52 1.64
CA THR A 53 -6.98 -16.48 2.90
C THR A 53 -7.91 -16.39 4.09
N LEU A 54 -8.80 -15.39 4.13
CA LEU A 54 -9.75 -15.22 5.24
C LEU A 54 -10.68 -16.43 5.39
N ARG A 55 -11.17 -16.99 4.28
CA ARG A 55 -11.99 -18.21 4.28
C ARG A 55 -11.24 -19.40 4.88
N ALA A 56 -9.96 -19.58 4.52
CA ALA A 56 -9.14 -20.66 5.03
C ALA A 56 -8.88 -20.50 6.54
N VAL A 57 -8.60 -19.28 7.01
CA VAL A 57 -8.43 -18.98 8.43
C VAL A 57 -9.73 -19.24 9.22
N VAL A 58 -10.87 -18.78 8.71
CA VAL A 58 -12.21 -19.06 9.27
C VAL A 58 -12.45 -20.57 9.35
N GLY A 59 -12.20 -21.31 8.26
CA GLY A 59 -12.38 -22.75 8.20
C GLY A 59 -11.50 -23.50 9.20
N PHE A 60 -10.23 -23.12 9.31
CA PHE A 60 -9.26 -23.70 10.23
C PHE A 60 -9.73 -23.60 11.68
N PHE A 61 -10.14 -22.42 12.13
CA PHE A 61 -10.57 -22.22 13.52
C PHE A 61 -11.95 -22.82 13.80
N ARG A 62 -12.86 -22.81 12.82
CA ARG A 62 -14.16 -23.49 12.92
C ARG A 62 -13.99 -25.00 13.09
N SER A 63 -13.06 -25.62 12.36
CA SER A 63 -12.78 -27.07 12.48
C SER A 63 -12.27 -27.47 13.87
N ARG A 64 -11.75 -26.50 14.65
CA ARG A 64 -11.31 -26.67 16.05
C ARG A 64 -12.36 -26.26 17.08
N GLY A 65 -13.61 -26.07 16.65
CA GLY A 65 -14.73 -25.72 17.53
C GLY A 65 -14.85 -24.22 17.86
N GLY A 66 -14.04 -23.35 17.25
CA GLY A 66 -14.16 -21.91 17.41
C GLY A 66 -15.33 -21.30 16.62
N LEU A 67 -15.73 -20.09 17.00
CA LEU A 67 -16.76 -19.27 16.38
C LEU A 67 -16.13 -18.01 15.76
N PRO A 68 -15.49 -18.13 14.57
CA PRO A 68 -14.82 -17.01 13.93
C PRO A 68 -15.80 -15.97 13.39
N PHE A 69 -15.39 -14.69 13.46
CA PHE A 69 -16.06 -13.56 12.82
C PHE A 69 -15.01 -12.54 12.35
N ILE A 70 -15.34 -11.80 11.30
CA ILE A 70 -14.48 -10.77 10.73
C ILE A 70 -14.73 -9.43 11.42
N VAL A 71 -13.65 -8.72 11.75
CA VAL A 71 -13.67 -7.33 12.23
C VAL A 71 -12.95 -6.44 11.21
N PRO A 72 -13.63 -5.44 10.62
CA PRO A 72 -12.97 -4.44 9.80
C PRO A 72 -11.94 -3.66 10.64
N ALA A 73 -10.67 -3.74 10.27
CA ALA A 73 -9.54 -3.13 10.98
C ALA A 73 -8.77 -2.22 10.02
N MET A 74 -9.27 -1.01 9.83
CA MET A 74 -8.78 -0.12 8.77
C MET A 74 -8.65 1.35 9.20
N GLY A 75 -8.61 1.60 10.52
CA GLY A 75 -8.42 2.95 11.07
C GLY A 75 -9.58 3.87 10.68
N SER A 76 -9.27 4.96 9.98
CA SER A 76 -10.22 5.98 9.50
C SER A 76 -10.80 5.70 8.11
N HIS A 77 -10.46 4.59 7.46
CA HIS A 77 -10.98 4.27 6.12
C HIS A 77 -12.49 4.00 6.14
N GLY A 78 -13.13 4.05 4.97
CA GLY A 78 -14.58 3.88 4.83
C GLY A 78 -15.37 5.03 5.46
N GLY A 79 -14.86 6.27 5.35
CA GLY A 79 -15.47 7.44 5.99
C GLY A 79 -15.47 7.42 7.52
N ALA A 80 -14.75 6.47 8.13
CA ALA A 80 -14.78 6.21 9.57
C ALA A 80 -16.21 5.98 10.11
N THR A 81 -17.04 5.26 9.35
CA THR A 81 -18.35 4.77 9.76
C THR A 81 -18.39 3.24 9.73
N SER A 82 -19.33 2.64 10.47
CA SER A 82 -19.48 1.19 10.49
C SER A 82 -19.83 0.65 9.10
N GLU A 83 -20.80 1.29 8.45
CA GLU A 83 -21.34 0.94 7.13
C GLU A 83 -20.27 1.13 6.06
N GLY A 84 -19.56 2.26 6.08
CA GLY A 84 -18.53 2.54 5.09
C GLY A 84 -17.34 1.57 5.16
N GLN A 85 -17.00 1.04 6.34
CA GLN A 85 -15.99 -0.03 6.45
C GLN A 85 -16.49 -1.36 5.88
N VAL A 86 -17.78 -1.69 6.07
CA VAL A 86 -18.39 -2.88 5.45
C VAL A 86 -18.42 -2.74 3.93
N ASP A 87 -18.77 -1.56 3.41
CA ASP A 87 -18.77 -1.28 1.99
C ASP A 87 -17.37 -1.44 1.40
N VAL A 88 -16.33 -0.94 2.07
CA VAL A 88 -14.93 -1.15 1.64
C VAL A 88 -14.60 -2.63 1.54
N LEU A 89 -14.96 -3.45 2.54
CA LEU A 89 -14.74 -4.91 2.47
C LEU A 89 -15.50 -5.56 1.30
N SER A 90 -16.75 -5.16 1.07
CA SER A 90 -17.58 -5.66 -0.02
C SER A 90 -16.94 -5.41 -1.40
N HIS A 91 -16.36 -4.22 -1.61
CA HIS A 91 -15.63 -3.88 -2.84
C HIS A 91 -14.35 -4.73 -3.03
N LEU A 92 -13.78 -5.25 -1.95
CA LEU A 92 -12.66 -6.20 -1.99
C LEU A 92 -13.12 -7.66 -2.15
N GLY A 93 -14.42 -7.90 -2.31
CA GLY A 93 -15.02 -9.24 -2.38
C GLY A 93 -15.18 -9.93 -1.02
N ILE A 94 -14.85 -9.25 0.08
CA ILE A 94 -14.96 -9.76 1.45
C ILE A 94 -16.40 -9.55 1.93
N THR A 95 -17.19 -10.62 1.92
CA THR A 95 -18.59 -10.65 2.33
C THR A 95 -18.82 -11.85 3.25
N GLU A 96 -19.88 -11.85 4.05
CA GLU A 96 -20.15 -12.95 4.97
C GLU A 96 -20.24 -14.30 4.24
N THR A 97 -20.86 -14.30 3.07
CA THR A 97 -20.97 -15.48 2.20
C THR A 97 -19.61 -15.89 1.64
N SER A 98 -18.79 -14.95 1.17
CA SER A 98 -17.53 -15.29 0.52
C SER A 98 -16.49 -15.84 1.50
N VAL A 99 -16.41 -15.30 2.71
CA VAL A 99 -15.47 -15.78 3.76
C VAL A 99 -16.09 -16.84 4.67
N GLY A 100 -17.42 -16.97 4.67
CA GLY A 100 -18.17 -17.93 5.47
C GLY A 100 -18.29 -17.57 6.95
N ALA A 101 -18.15 -16.30 7.33
CA ALA A 101 -18.23 -15.82 8.72
C ALA A 101 -18.90 -14.44 8.80
N GLN A 102 -19.50 -14.11 9.95
CA GLN A 102 -20.14 -12.81 10.15
C GLN A 102 -19.14 -11.66 10.05
N ILE A 103 -19.55 -10.53 9.49
CA ILE A 103 -18.77 -9.29 9.51
C ILE A 103 -19.37 -8.38 10.59
N ARG A 104 -18.57 -8.04 11.60
CA ARG A 104 -18.99 -7.20 12.72
C ARG A 104 -18.22 -5.89 12.70
N SER A 105 -18.90 -4.81 12.35
CA SER A 105 -18.31 -3.49 12.20
C SER A 105 -18.81 -2.52 13.28
N SER A 106 -17.90 -1.73 13.81
CA SER A 106 -18.17 -0.61 14.71
C SER A 106 -16.97 0.35 14.70
N MET A 107 -17.20 1.59 15.11
CA MET A 107 -16.17 2.60 15.34
C MET A 107 -15.83 2.77 16.83
N GLU A 108 -16.56 2.08 17.72
CA GLU A 108 -16.32 2.13 19.15
C GLU A 108 -15.01 1.44 19.53
N VAL A 109 -14.30 2.03 20.49
CA VAL A 109 -13.05 1.51 21.02
C VAL A 109 -13.09 1.40 22.55
N VAL A 110 -12.28 0.50 23.11
CA VAL A 110 -11.85 0.46 24.52
C VAL A 110 -10.45 1.06 24.61
N GLN A 111 -10.15 1.77 25.70
CA GLN A 111 -8.75 2.02 26.08
C GLN A 111 -8.24 0.78 26.82
N ILE A 112 -7.14 0.19 26.37
CA ILE A 112 -6.56 -1.04 26.94
C ILE A 112 -5.26 -0.80 27.70
N GLY A 113 -4.62 0.35 27.48
CA GLY A 113 -3.34 0.69 28.07
C GLY A 113 -2.92 2.11 27.69
N GLU A 114 -1.67 2.44 27.98
CA GLU A 114 -1.05 3.73 27.68
C GLU A 114 0.41 3.51 27.26
N ILE A 115 0.92 4.37 26.39
CA ILE A 115 2.33 4.44 25.99
C ILE A 115 2.88 5.84 26.25
N PHE A 116 4.20 5.95 26.44
CA PHE A 116 4.89 7.23 26.68
C PHE A 116 4.28 8.09 27.81
N ASP A 117 3.79 7.44 28.87
CA ASP A 117 3.20 8.08 30.06
C ASP A 117 2.07 9.08 29.74
N GLY A 118 1.11 8.66 28.90
CA GLY A 118 -0.16 9.39 28.74
C GLY A 118 -0.80 9.35 27.36
N ILE A 119 -0.24 8.59 26.40
CA ILE A 119 -0.89 8.37 25.10
C ILE A 119 -1.74 7.09 25.20
N PRO A 120 -3.08 7.18 25.19
CA PRO A 120 -3.94 6.01 25.34
C PRO A 120 -3.83 5.06 24.15
N VAL A 121 -3.81 3.76 24.44
CA VAL A 121 -3.87 2.69 23.44
C VAL A 121 -5.29 2.19 23.33
N TYR A 122 -5.83 2.23 22.10
CA TYR A 122 -7.20 1.83 21.79
C TYR A 122 -7.29 0.48 21.06
N LEU A 123 -8.35 -0.26 21.35
CA LEU A 123 -8.73 -1.50 20.67
C LEU A 123 -10.21 -1.46 20.29
N ASP A 124 -10.56 -2.01 19.13
CA ASP A 124 -11.96 -2.19 18.68
C ASP A 124 -12.76 -2.92 19.77
N ARG A 125 -13.93 -2.36 20.11
CA ARG A 125 -14.75 -2.87 21.21
C ARG A 125 -15.36 -4.26 20.94
N ILE A 126 -15.57 -4.63 19.68
CA ILE A 126 -16.07 -5.95 19.33
C ILE A 126 -14.94 -6.97 19.49
N ALA A 127 -13.77 -6.67 18.93
CA ALA A 127 -12.56 -7.49 19.05
C ALA A 127 -12.15 -7.67 20.52
N SER A 128 -12.26 -6.63 21.35
CA SER A 128 -11.94 -6.70 22.78
C SER A 128 -12.84 -7.66 23.57
N THR A 129 -14.00 -8.04 23.03
CA THR A 129 -14.90 -9.02 23.66
C THR A 129 -14.66 -10.44 23.17
N ALA A 130 -13.79 -10.66 22.18
CA ALA A 130 -13.46 -11.98 21.69
C ALA A 130 -12.60 -12.75 22.70
N ASP A 131 -12.67 -14.08 22.66
CA ASP A 131 -11.79 -14.93 23.47
C ASP A 131 -10.38 -14.96 22.88
N HIS A 132 -10.27 -14.75 21.56
CA HIS A 132 -9.03 -14.68 20.80
C HIS A 132 -9.13 -13.70 19.62
N ILE A 133 -8.01 -13.08 19.26
CA ILE A 133 -7.88 -12.18 18.10
C ILE A 133 -6.79 -12.72 17.17
N VAL A 134 -7.09 -12.84 15.89
CA VAL A 134 -6.16 -13.24 14.83
C VAL A 134 -5.96 -12.05 13.90
N ILE A 135 -4.71 -11.64 13.76
CA ILE A 135 -4.33 -10.51 12.90
C ILE A 135 -3.99 -11.05 11.52
N VAL A 136 -4.56 -10.49 10.46
CA VAL A 136 -4.30 -10.86 9.07
C VAL A 136 -4.02 -9.59 8.29
N ASN A 137 -2.85 -9.49 7.67
CA ASN A 137 -2.51 -8.36 6.82
C ASN A 137 -1.37 -8.67 5.83
N ARG A 138 -1.24 -7.82 4.81
CA ARG A 138 -0.06 -7.80 3.94
C ARG A 138 1.09 -7.06 4.62
N ILE A 139 2.27 -7.69 4.62
CA ILE A 139 3.53 -7.08 5.03
C ILE A 139 4.13 -6.40 3.80
N LYS A 140 4.35 -5.09 3.88
CA LYS A 140 4.93 -4.31 2.79
C LYS A 140 5.63 -3.04 3.25
N PRO A 141 6.57 -2.51 2.44
CA PRO A 141 7.11 -1.17 2.65
C PRO A 141 6.00 -0.12 2.71
N HIS A 142 6.05 0.72 3.73
CA HIS A 142 5.19 1.87 3.91
C HIS A 142 5.65 3.01 3.00
N THR A 143 4.67 3.82 2.60
CA THR A 143 4.85 4.96 1.70
C THR A 143 5.10 6.29 2.42
N LYS A 144 5.35 6.29 3.74
CA LYS A 144 5.38 7.50 4.58
C LYS A 144 6.64 7.56 5.43
N PHE A 145 7.03 6.43 6.01
CA PHE A 145 8.17 6.32 6.91
C PHE A 145 8.94 5.03 6.61
N LYS A 146 10.11 4.90 7.23
CA LYS A 146 10.94 3.69 7.23
C LYS A 146 11.24 3.27 8.65
N GLY A 147 11.26 1.96 8.87
CA GLY A 147 11.49 1.33 10.15
C GLY A 147 11.75 -0.17 9.99
N PRO A 148 12.13 -0.85 11.07
CA PRO A 148 12.23 -2.31 11.07
C PRO A 148 10.84 -2.94 10.85
N ILE A 149 9.79 -2.27 11.33
CA ILE A 149 8.39 -2.55 11.02
C ILE A 149 7.78 -1.38 10.25
N GLU A 150 6.98 -1.69 9.23
CA GLU A 150 6.34 -0.72 8.35
C GLU A 150 4.83 -0.95 8.21
N SER A 151 4.33 -1.49 7.09
CA SER A 151 2.95 -1.98 7.01
C SER A 151 2.95 -3.48 7.24
N GLY A 152 2.05 -3.97 8.08
CA GLY A 152 1.93 -5.38 8.40
C GLY A 152 1.02 -5.60 9.62
N LEU A 153 1.38 -6.53 10.49
CA LEU A 153 0.54 -7.03 11.57
C LEU A 153 0.55 -6.06 12.75
N VAL A 154 1.72 -5.55 13.15
CA VAL A 154 1.85 -4.55 14.21
C VAL A 154 1.06 -3.28 13.88
N LYS A 155 1.15 -2.81 12.64
CA LYS A 155 0.35 -1.65 12.20
C LYS A 155 -1.15 -1.96 12.18
N MET A 156 -1.54 -3.19 11.83
CA MET A 156 -2.93 -3.62 11.87
C MET A 156 -3.46 -3.60 13.31
N MET A 157 -2.66 -4.04 14.28
CA MET A 157 -2.98 -3.95 15.71
C MET A 157 -3.11 -2.51 16.19
N ALA A 158 -2.09 -1.68 15.96
CA ALA A 158 -2.10 -0.30 16.44
C ALA A 158 -3.17 0.55 15.72
N ILE A 159 -3.09 0.68 14.40
CA ILE A 159 -3.93 1.63 13.64
C ILE A 159 -5.25 0.99 13.21
N GLY A 160 -5.20 -0.26 12.75
CA GLY A 160 -6.39 -0.96 12.22
C GLY A 160 -7.44 -1.16 13.31
N LEU A 161 -7.07 -1.84 14.39
CA LEU A 161 -7.95 -2.07 15.54
C LEU A 161 -8.12 -0.83 16.43
N GLY A 162 -7.21 0.14 16.38
CA GLY A 162 -7.39 1.44 17.05
C GLY A 162 -8.49 2.31 16.44
N LYS A 163 -9.04 1.93 15.28
CA LYS A 163 -10.09 2.68 14.55
C LYS A 163 -9.69 4.13 14.30
N ARG A 164 -10.67 5.02 14.15
CA ARG A 164 -10.43 6.46 13.94
C ARG A 164 -9.67 7.08 15.12
N SER A 165 -10.09 6.77 16.35
CA SER A 165 -9.50 7.36 17.57
C SER A 165 -8.01 7.08 17.69
N GLY A 166 -7.60 5.82 17.55
CA GLY A 166 -6.20 5.41 17.54
C GLY A 166 -5.46 5.95 16.33
N ALA A 167 -6.06 5.86 15.13
CA ALA A 167 -5.41 6.38 13.92
C ALA A 167 -5.07 7.88 14.04
N GLU A 168 -6.04 8.74 14.38
CA GLU A 168 -5.81 10.18 14.50
C GLU A 168 -4.82 10.53 15.63
N LEU A 169 -4.92 9.85 16.77
CA LEU A 169 -4.02 10.06 17.90
C LEU A 169 -2.58 9.69 17.57
N TYR A 170 -2.36 8.50 17.01
CA TYR A 170 -1.01 7.99 16.74
C TYR A 170 -0.32 8.76 15.61
N HIS A 171 -1.06 9.26 14.61
CA HIS A 171 -0.50 10.17 13.61
C HIS A 171 0.00 11.48 14.25
N ARG A 172 -0.73 12.03 15.24
CA ARG A 172 -0.26 13.20 15.99
C ARG A 172 0.94 12.88 16.88
N ALA A 173 0.89 11.77 17.61
CA ALA A 173 2.01 11.33 18.46
C ALA A 173 3.30 11.09 17.65
N ALA A 174 3.17 10.60 16.41
CA ALA A 174 4.31 10.36 15.53
C ALA A 174 5.11 11.63 15.19
N LEU A 175 4.51 12.83 15.28
CA LEU A 175 5.25 14.09 15.13
C LEU A 175 6.27 14.31 16.25
N GLN A 176 6.01 13.77 17.45
CA GLN A 176 6.89 13.91 18.60
C GLN A 176 7.81 12.70 18.78
N TYR A 177 7.32 11.48 18.51
CA TYR A 177 8.02 10.23 18.85
C TYR A 177 8.48 9.41 17.65
N THR A 178 8.21 9.86 16.41
CA THR A 178 8.34 9.12 15.14
C THR A 178 7.29 8.03 14.95
N PHE A 179 6.93 7.76 13.69
CA PHE A 179 5.91 6.77 13.36
C PHE A 179 6.30 5.32 13.73
N PRO A 180 7.54 4.83 13.45
CA PRO A 180 7.96 3.49 13.83
C PRO A 180 7.81 3.22 15.34
N ARG A 181 8.31 4.13 16.18
CA ARG A 181 8.23 3.96 17.64
C ARG A 181 6.79 3.91 18.15
N VAL A 182 5.93 4.82 17.67
CA VAL A 182 4.52 4.82 18.08
C VAL A 182 3.83 3.51 17.69
N LEU A 183 4.13 2.96 16.50
CA LEU A 183 3.57 1.69 16.07
C LEU A 183 4.03 0.51 16.92
N GLN A 184 5.34 0.41 17.20
CA GLN A 184 5.89 -0.67 18.01
C GLN A 184 5.29 -0.65 19.42
N GLU A 185 5.32 0.50 20.09
CA GLU A 185 4.85 0.62 21.48
C GLU A 185 3.34 0.38 21.60
N ALA A 186 2.55 0.92 20.65
CA ALA A 186 1.11 0.64 20.62
C ALA A 186 0.81 -0.83 20.30
N GLY A 187 1.58 -1.45 19.39
CA GLY A 187 1.45 -2.86 19.04
C GLY A 187 1.80 -3.78 20.21
N HIS A 188 2.88 -3.48 20.96
CA HIS A 188 3.26 -4.18 22.18
C HIS A 188 2.16 -4.10 23.23
N SER A 189 1.64 -2.91 23.46
CA SER A 189 0.52 -2.70 24.39
C SER A 189 -0.72 -3.51 23.99
N VAL A 190 -1.03 -3.61 22.70
CA VAL A 190 -2.12 -4.48 22.21
C VAL A 190 -1.84 -5.95 22.49
N MET A 191 -0.62 -6.44 22.24
CA MET A 191 -0.25 -7.84 22.50
C MET A 191 -0.25 -8.19 23.99
N GLU A 192 0.11 -7.25 24.86
CA GLU A 192 0.13 -7.44 26.31
C GLU A 192 -1.28 -7.44 26.93
N HIS A 193 -2.16 -6.56 26.47
CA HIS A 193 -3.46 -6.31 27.11
C HIS A 193 -4.65 -6.95 26.38
N SER A 194 -4.43 -7.65 25.27
CA SER A 194 -5.49 -8.25 24.45
C SER A 194 -5.20 -9.72 24.16
N PRO A 195 -6.22 -10.56 23.91
CA PRO A 195 -6.03 -11.98 23.66
C PRO A 195 -5.57 -12.26 22.21
N ILE A 196 -4.45 -11.67 21.78
CA ILE A 196 -3.85 -11.95 20.47
C ILE A 196 -3.41 -13.41 20.44
N LEU A 197 -3.95 -14.17 19.51
CA LEU A 197 -3.68 -15.60 19.35
C LEU A 197 -2.51 -15.84 18.40
N CYS A 198 -2.56 -15.20 17.23
CA CYS A 198 -1.50 -15.20 16.24
C CYS A 198 -1.70 -14.09 15.21
N GLY A 199 -0.63 -13.81 14.46
CA GLY A 199 -0.68 -12.99 13.26
C GLY A 199 -0.41 -13.83 12.01
N ILE A 200 -0.98 -13.44 10.88
CA ILE A 200 -0.83 -14.07 9.56
C ILE A 200 -0.40 -12.98 8.57
N GLY A 201 0.87 -13.02 8.19
CA GLY A 201 1.48 -12.08 7.26
C GLY A 201 1.44 -12.61 5.83
N ILE A 202 1.08 -11.76 4.89
CA ILE A 202 1.07 -12.06 3.45
C ILE A 202 2.13 -11.19 2.77
N VAL A 203 2.96 -11.77 1.91
CA VAL A 203 3.89 -11.05 1.03
C VAL A 203 3.52 -11.36 -0.41
N GLU A 204 3.47 -10.32 -1.25
CA GLU A 204 3.18 -10.41 -2.67
C GLU A 204 4.44 -10.21 -3.51
N ASN A 205 4.45 -10.79 -4.71
CA ASN A 205 5.50 -10.54 -5.69
C ASN A 205 5.21 -9.27 -6.52
N ALA A 206 6.11 -8.95 -7.44
CA ALA A 206 6.03 -7.80 -8.35
C ALA A 206 4.85 -7.81 -9.35
N TYR A 207 4.03 -8.86 -9.35
CA TYR A 207 2.91 -9.08 -10.25
C TYR A 207 1.55 -9.13 -9.51
N ASP A 208 1.51 -8.65 -8.26
CA ASP A 208 0.33 -8.67 -7.39
C ASP A 208 -0.22 -10.09 -7.15
N GLU A 209 0.67 -11.06 -6.96
CA GLU A 209 0.32 -12.44 -6.59
C GLU A 209 0.89 -12.79 -5.22
N THR A 210 0.19 -13.63 -4.46
CA THR A 210 0.65 -14.12 -3.16
C THR A 210 1.93 -14.94 -3.32
N ALA A 211 3.06 -14.39 -2.88
CA ALA A 211 4.37 -15.02 -2.98
C ALA A 211 4.62 -15.97 -1.81
N SER A 212 4.28 -15.54 -0.60
CA SER A 212 4.53 -16.27 0.63
C SER A 212 3.57 -15.83 1.74
N ILE A 213 3.30 -16.74 2.68
CA ILE A 213 2.45 -16.50 3.85
C ILE A 213 3.18 -17.02 5.09
N MET A 214 3.09 -16.28 6.19
CA MET A 214 3.65 -16.63 7.50
C MET A 214 2.59 -16.61 8.58
N ALA A 215 2.85 -17.33 9.66
CA ALA A 215 2.11 -17.20 10.89
C ALA A 215 3.08 -17.07 12.07
N ALA A 216 2.78 -16.18 13.01
CA ALA A 216 3.61 -15.91 14.18
C ALA A 216 2.76 -15.81 15.45
N THR A 217 3.31 -16.23 16.59
CA THR A 217 2.68 -16.04 17.90
C THR A 217 3.02 -14.64 18.43
N PRO A 218 2.31 -14.11 19.43
CA PRO A 218 2.62 -12.79 20.00
C PRO A 218 4.08 -12.65 20.46
N GLN A 219 4.73 -13.75 20.87
CA GLN A 219 6.10 -13.74 21.38
C GLN A 219 7.15 -13.51 20.30
N ASN A 220 6.90 -13.92 19.04
CA ASN A 220 7.86 -13.77 17.94
C ASN A 220 7.33 -12.92 16.77
N LEU A 221 6.11 -12.36 16.89
CA LEU A 221 5.44 -11.65 15.80
C LEU A 221 6.25 -10.47 15.24
N GLU A 222 6.87 -9.67 16.10
CA GLU A 222 7.68 -8.54 15.66
C GLU A 222 8.93 -8.98 14.90
N GLU A 223 9.73 -9.90 15.45
CA GLU A 223 10.95 -10.42 14.80
C GLU A 223 10.63 -11.08 13.45
N GLU A 224 9.54 -11.85 13.39
CA GLU A 224 9.06 -12.44 12.15
C GLU A 224 8.59 -11.35 11.17
N GLU A 225 7.81 -10.35 11.60
CA GLU A 225 7.36 -9.26 10.72
C GLU A 225 8.53 -8.46 10.14
N GLU A 226 9.58 -8.18 10.94
CA GLU A 226 10.81 -7.52 10.47
C GLU A 226 11.49 -8.31 9.36
N SER A 227 11.71 -9.61 9.60
CA SER A 227 12.36 -10.51 8.62
C SER A 227 11.55 -10.63 7.33
N TRP A 228 10.22 -10.70 7.45
CA TRP A 228 9.32 -10.79 6.31
C TRP A 228 9.16 -9.46 5.56
N LEU A 229 9.34 -8.32 6.23
CA LEU A 229 9.39 -7.02 5.58
C LEU A 229 10.60 -6.89 4.66
N GLU A 230 11.78 -7.40 5.07
CA GLU A 230 12.95 -7.44 4.19
C GLU A 230 12.69 -8.30 2.95
N ARG A 231 12.07 -9.47 3.11
CA ARG A 231 11.65 -10.28 1.95
C ARG A 231 10.66 -9.53 1.05
N ALA A 232 9.72 -8.78 1.63
CA ALA A 232 8.79 -7.96 0.85
C ALA A 232 9.52 -6.84 0.09
N LYS A 233 10.58 -6.24 0.65
CA LYS A 233 11.42 -5.24 -0.02
C LYS A 233 12.19 -5.83 -1.21
N GLU A 234 12.66 -7.06 -1.10
CA GLU A 234 13.34 -7.76 -2.20
C GLU A 234 12.40 -8.04 -3.38
N LEU A 235 11.17 -8.48 -3.09
CA LEU A 235 10.16 -8.80 -4.10
C LEU A 235 9.44 -7.58 -4.68
N MET A 236 9.57 -6.42 -4.04
CA MET A 236 8.95 -5.19 -4.51
C MET A 236 9.49 -4.80 -5.89
N PRO A 237 8.62 -4.48 -6.88
CA PRO A 237 9.07 -4.06 -8.19
C PRO A 237 9.83 -2.73 -8.09
N ARG A 238 10.68 -2.44 -9.07
CA ARG A 238 11.49 -1.21 -9.11
C ARG A 238 11.54 -0.63 -10.52
N LEU A 239 11.87 0.65 -10.62
CA LEU A 239 12.26 1.24 -11.90
C LEU A 239 13.65 0.69 -12.30
N PRO A 240 13.89 0.42 -13.59
CA PRO A 240 15.15 -0.20 -14.04
C PRO A 240 16.35 0.74 -13.97
N PHE A 241 16.11 2.04 -13.73
CA PHE A 241 17.09 3.11 -13.81
C PHE A 241 16.98 4.06 -12.62
N ASN A 242 18.13 4.48 -12.11
CA ASN A 242 18.22 5.34 -10.92
C ASN A 242 18.29 6.84 -11.24
N GLN A 243 18.66 7.22 -12.46
CA GLN A 243 18.78 8.63 -12.85
C GLN A 243 17.77 8.90 -13.97
N ILE A 244 16.74 9.68 -13.67
CA ILE A 244 15.63 9.98 -14.57
C ILE A 244 15.42 11.49 -14.62
N ASP A 245 15.44 12.06 -15.82
CA ASP A 245 15.18 13.49 -16.01
C ASP A 245 13.67 13.79 -15.97
N LEU A 246 12.87 12.92 -16.57
CA LEU A 246 11.42 13.03 -16.59
C LEU A 246 10.78 11.66 -16.41
N LEU A 247 10.03 11.47 -15.33
CA LEU A 247 9.11 10.36 -15.15
C LEU A 247 7.70 10.81 -15.55
N ILE A 248 7.15 10.20 -16.58
CA ILE A 248 5.75 10.37 -16.99
C ILE A 248 4.95 9.23 -16.37
N VAL A 249 3.90 9.57 -15.64
CA VAL A 249 2.97 8.62 -15.00
C VAL A 249 1.59 8.87 -15.59
N ASP A 250 1.04 7.87 -16.29
CA ASP A 250 -0.25 8.04 -16.97
C ASP A 250 -1.40 8.25 -15.98
N GLU A 251 -1.41 7.51 -14.88
CA GLU A 251 -2.48 7.60 -13.88
C GLU A 251 -1.98 7.36 -12.45
N ILE A 252 -2.62 8.04 -11.48
CA ILE A 252 -2.46 7.81 -10.04
C ILE A 252 -3.81 7.48 -9.40
N GLY A 253 -3.81 6.84 -8.23
CA GLY A 253 -5.03 6.47 -7.53
C GLY A 253 -4.75 5.73 -6.22
N LYS A 254 -5.69 5.82 -5.27
CA LYS A 254 -5.51 5.22 -3.93
C LYS A 254 -5.48 3.69 -3.94
N GLU A 255 -6.04 3.09 -4.98
CA GLU A 255 -6.00 1.66 -5.27
C GLU A 255 -4.64 1.23 -5.84
N ILE A 256 -3.92 2.13 -6.54
CA ILE A 256 -2.54 1.88 -7.00
C ILE A 256 -1.59 1.90 -5.81
N SER A 257 -1.66 2.95 -4.99
CA SER A 257 -0.90 3.06 -3.75
C SER A 257 -1.65 3.94 -2.76
N GLY A 258 -1.42 3.75 -1.46
CA GLY A 258 -2.17 4.49 -0.44
C GLY A 258 -2.07 6.01 -0.54
N VAL A 259 -1.01 6.51 -1.19
CA VAL A 259 -0.73 7.91 -1.48
C VAL A 259 -0.82 8.22 -2.98
N GLY A 260 -1.62 7.48 -3.75
CA GLY A 260 -1.84 7.70 -5.18
C GLY A 260 -0.75 7.10 -6.09
N MET A 261 0.51 7.33 -5.74
CA MET A 261 1.70 6.90 -6.47
C MET A 261 2.78 6.48 -5.49
N ASP A 262 3.31 5.27 -5.63
CA ASP A 262 4.15 4.67 -4.60
C ASP A 262 5.57 5.32 -4.56
N PRO A 263 5.95 5.99 -3.45
CA PRO A 263 7.26 6.61 -3.33
C PRO A 263 8.40 5.60 -3.17
N ASN A 264 8.12 4.32 -2.90
CA ASN A 264 9.13 3.27 -2.94
C ASN A 264 9.52 2.88 -4.37
N ILE A 265 8.74 3.32 -5.37
CA ILE A 265 9.05 3.16 -6.79
C ILE A 265 9.71 4.42 -7.33
N THR A 266 9.15 5.59 -6.99
CA THR A 266 9.57 6.88 -7.57
C THR A 266 10.68 7.58 -6.78
N GLY A 267 10.90 7.20 -5.52
CA GLY A 267 11.75 7.95 -4.59
C GLY A 267 11.16 9.29 -4.13
N ARG A 268 9.92 9.61 -4.51
CA ARG A 268 9.29 10.92 -4.29
C ARG A 268 8.33 10.88 -3.10
N ASN A 269 8.87 10.94 -1.88
CA ASN A 269 8.09 10.72 -0.65
C ASN A 269 7.54 11.98 0.05
N ARG A 270 8.05 13.19 -0.23
CA ARG A 270 7.67 14.51 0.36
C ARG A 270 6.75 14.39 1.59
N GLU A 271 7.31 14.55 2.79
CA GLU A 271 6.57 14.32 4.03
C GLU A 271 7.09 15.21 5.17
N GLN A 272 6.20 15.63 6.08
CA GLN A 272 6.57 16.44 7.26
C GLN A 272 7.45 15.69 8.25
N LEU A 273 7.27 14.37 8.38
CA LEU A 273 8.07 13.48 9.23
C LEU A 273 9.49 13.23 8.69
N GLY A 274 9.82 13.81 7.54
CA GLY A 274 11.11 13.64 6.88
C GLY A 274 11.02 12.76 5.64
N VAL A 275 12.03 12.92 4.78
CA VAL A 275 12.19 12.13 3.55
C VAL A 275 13.16 10.98 3.81
N PHE A 276 12.83 9.79 3.32
CA PHE A 276 13.75 8.64 3.37
C PHE A 276 14.62 8.59 2.11
N PRO A 277 15.88 8.10 2.22
CA PRO A 277 16.77 7.96 1.08
C PRO A 277 16.22 6.95 0.07
N HIS A 278 16.50 7.18 -1.21
CA HIS A 278 16.09 6.30 -2.29
C HIS A 278 17.13 6.34 -3.42
N PRO A 279 17.47 5.21 -4.05
CA PRO A 279 18.47 5.18 -5.12
C PRO A 279 17.98 5.87 -6.41
N VAL A 280 16.68 5.82 -6.67
CA VAL A 280 16.08 6.53 -7.82
C VAL A 280 15.98 8.01 -7.49
N SER A 281 16.62 8.82 -8.33
CA SER A 281 16.54 10.27 -8.38
C SER A 281 15.82 10.68 -9.66
N ILE A 282 14.70 11.38 -9.48
CA ILE A 282 13.86 11.87 -10.58
C ILE A 282 13.85 13.40 -10.50
N ARG A 283 14.25 14.06 -11.59
CA ARG A 283 14.28 15.52 -11.63
C ARG A 283 12.87 16.11 -11.72
N TYR A 284 12.04 15.60 -12.63
CA TYR A 284 10.63 15.99 -12.76
C TYR A 284 9.72 14.78 -12.85
N VAL A 285 8.64 14.80 -12.06
CA VAL A 285 7.52 13.87 -12.18
C VAL A 285 6.34 14.57 -12.83
N PHE A 286 5.86 14.03 -13.95
CA PHE A 286 4.65 14.47 -14.64
C PHE A 286 3.56 13.41 -14.48
N VAL A 287 2.46 13.76 -13.81
CA VAL A 287 1.28 12.89 -13.70
C VAL A 287 0.20 13.36 -14.65
N ARG A 288 -0.34 12.46 -15.47
CA ARG A 288 -1.24 12.82 -16.56
C ARG A 288 -2.71 12.78 -16.18
N ASP A 289 -3.12 11.84 -15.35
CA ASP A 289 -4.52 11.64 -15.01
C ASP A 289 -4.74 10.96 -13.65
N LEU A 290 -6.00 10.92 -13.23
CA LEU A 290 -6.50 10.17 -12.09
C LEU A 290 -7.24 8.93 -12.61
N THR A 291 -7.03 7.78 -11.97
CA THR A 291 -7.77 6.56 -12.30
C THR A 291 -9.27 6.74 -12.05
N ARG A 292 -10.09 5.92 -12.71
CA ARG A 292 -11.52 5.86 -12.42
C ARG A 292 -11.80 5.36 -10.99
N GLY A 293 -10.98 4.43 -10.49
CA GLY A 293 -11.13 3.81 -9.17
C GLY A 293 -10.80 4.75 -8.01
N ALA A 294 -10.14 5.88 -8.26
CA ALA A 294 -9.83 6.87 -7.23
C ALA A 294 -11.05 7.67 -6.74
N ASN A 295 -12.17 7.65 -7.47
CA ASN A 295 -13.39 8.39 -7.15
C ASN A 295 -13.18 9.89 -6.84
N GLY A 296 -12.21 10.51 -7.53
CA GLY A 296 -11.85 11.92 -7.33
C GLY A 296 -10.81 12.16 -6.22
N ASN A 297 -10.42 11.14 -5.46
CA ASN A 297 -9.37 11.27 -4.48
C ASN A 297 -7.98 11.37 -5.10
N ALA A 298 -7.42 12.57 -5.14
CA ALA A 298 -6.11 12.85 -5.72
C ALA A 298 -4.98 12.92 -4.67
N THR A 299 -5.13 12.23 -3.53
CA THR A 299 -4.04 12.10 -2.55
C THR A 299 -2.77 11.62 -3.25
N GLY A 300 -1.70 12.41 -3.20
CA GLY A 300 -0.44 12.10 -3.86
C GLY A 300 -0.13 12.96 -5.09
N ILE A 301 -1.09 13.75 -5.59
CA ILE A 301 -0.85 14.66 -6.70
C ILE A 301 0.31 15.62 -6.41
N GLY A 302 0.46 16.05 -5.16
CA GLY A 302 1.54 16.94 -4.74
C GLY A 302 2.92 16.28 -4.66
N LEU A 303 3.03 14.98 -4.95
CA LEU A 303 4.31 14.32 -5.20
C LEU A 303 4.82 14.62 -6.63
N ALA A 304 3.93 15.03 -7.54
CA ALA A 304 4.30 15.44 -8.89
C ALA A 304 4.86 16.88 -8.92
N ASP A 305 5.53 17.21 -10.02
CA ASP A 305 6.00 18.56 -10.34
C ASP A 305 5.12 19.22 -11.41
N LEU A 306 4.51 18.40 -12.27
CA LEU A 306 3.65 18.81 -13.37
C LEU A 306 2.41 17.91 -13.40
N THR A 307 1.27 18.49 -13.81
CA THR A 307 0.03 17.74 -14.06
C THR A 307 -0.77 18.34 -15.23
N THR A 308 -1.99 17.86 -15.44
CA THR A 308 -2.91 18.34 -16.48
C THR A 308 -4.15 19.00 -15.88
N CYS A 309 -4.79 19.92 -16.61
CA CYS A 309 -6.11 20.44 -16.26
C CYS A 309 -7.12 19.30 -16.06
N ARG A 310 -7.06 18.28 -16.93
CA ARG A 310 -7.94 17.09 -16.90
C ARG A 310 -7.89 16.36 -15.56
N LEU A 311 -6.71 16.22 -14.95
CA LEU A 311 -6.57 15.61 -13.63
C LEU A 311 -7.16 16.55 -12.58
N VAL A 312 -6.78 17.83 -12.60
CA VAL A 312 -7.21 18.82 -11.61
C VAL A 312 -8.74 18.95 -11.55
N GLU A 313 -9.41 18.92 -12.70
CA GLU A 313 -10.87 18.98 -12.80
C GLU A 313 -11.59 17.74 -12.23
N LYS A 314 -10.90 16.61 -12.09
CA LYS A 314 -11.44 15.38 -11.49
C LYS A 314 -11.31 15.33 -9.97
N ILE A 315 -10.60 16.27 -9.35
CA ILE A 315 -10.31 16.22 -7.92
C ILE A 315 -11.57 16.49 -7.11
N ASP A 316 -11.97 15.53 -6.27
CA ASP A 316 -12.82 15.80 -5.13
C ASP A 316 -11.95 16.42 -4.02
N LEU A 317 -12.08 17.73 -3.86
CA LEU A 317 -11.31 18.49 -2.88
C LEU A 317 -11.65 18.10 -1.44
N ASN A 318 -12.90 17.75 -1.16
CA ASN A 318 -13.30 17.37 0.18
C ASN A 318 -12.65 16.04 0.55
N GLU A 319 -12.77 15.03 -0.31
CA GLU A 319 -12.20 13.70 -0.06
C GLU A 319 -10.66 13.72 -0.02
N THR A 320 -10.04 14.52 -0.89
CA THR A 320 -8.58 14.67 -0.91
C THR A 320 -8.08 15.39 0.34
N CYS A 321 -8.69 16.52 0.71
CA CYS A 321 -8.29 17.29 1.88
C CYS A 321 -8.53 16.52 3.19
N THR A 322 -9.67 15.84 3.34
CA THR A 322 -9.95 15.03 4.54
C THR A 322 -8.86 13.97 4.73
N ASN A 323 -8.51 13.22 3.68
CA ASN A 323 -7.50 12.17 3.80
C ASN A 323 -6.10 12.72 4.13
N CYS A 324 -5.66 13.76 3.44
CA CYS A 324 -4.35 14.37 3.71
C CYS A 324 -4.30 15.04 5.09
N ALA A 325 -5.40 15.62 5.59
CA ALA A 325 -5.47 16.20 6.92
C ALA A 325 -5.43 15.12 8.02
N THR A 326 -6.18 14.03 7.87
CA THR A 326 -6.14 12.91 8.83
C THR A 326 -4.75 12.29 8.90
N SER A 327 -4.04 12.19 7.78
CA SER A 327 -2.68 11.64 7.77
C SER A 327 -1.58 12.66 8.07
N LEU A 328 -1.91 13.95 8.26
CA LEU A 328 -0.97 15.07 8.41
C LEU A 328 0.03 15.16 7.24
N SER A 329 -0.42 14.89 6.01
CA SER A 329 0.40 14.92 4.79
C SER A 329 -0.12 15.95 3.79
N PHE A 330 -0.16 17.22 4.20
CA PHE A 330 -0.74 18.31 3.40
C PHE A 330 -0.06 18.49 2.04
N GLU A 331 1.25 18.27 1.98
CA GLU A 331 2.05 18.33 0.76
C GLU A 331 1.55 17.38 -0.32
N LYS A 332 0.86 16.28 0.02
CA LYS A 332 0.29 15.33 -0.94
C LYS A 332 -0.98 15.82 -1.63
N ALA A 333 -1.64 16.85 -1.09
CA ALA A 333 -2.78 17.51 -1.70
C ALA A 333 -2.40 18.75 -2.53
N ALA A 334 -1.14 19.20 -2.49
CA ALA A 334 -0.70 20.39 -3.21
C ALA A 334 -0.84 20.19 -4.73
N ILE A 335 -1.56 21.09 -5.40
CA ILE A 335 -1.75 21.02 -6.85
C ILE A 335 -0.49 21.57 -7.54
N PRO A 336 0.21 20.78 -8.38
CA PRO A 336 1.41 21.23 -9.10
C PRO A 336 1.06 22.11 -10.30
N LEU A 337 2.07 22.62 -11.01
CA LEU A 337 1.86 23.34 -12.28
C LEU A 337 1.08 22.44 -13.26
N PHE A 338 -0.04 22.93 -13.77
CA PHE A 338 -0.93 22.16 -14.62
C PHE A 338 -1.10 22.79 -16.00
N PHE A 339 -1.18 21.93 -17.02
CA PHE A 339 -1.20 22.31 -18.43
C PHE A 339 -2.43 21.75 -19.14
N ARG A 340 -2.80 22.32 -20.29
CA ARG A 340 -3.98 21.86 -21.04
C ARG A 340 -3.73 20.54 -21.74
N THR A 341 -2.49 20.30 -22.17
CA THR A 341 -2.11 19.11 -22.95
C THR A 341 -0.84 18.46 -22.41
N ASP A 342 -0.67 17.15 -22.65
CA ASP A 342 0.55 16.44 -22.29
C ASP A 342 1.78 17.04 -23.02
N ARG A 343 1.60 17.53 -24.26
CA ARG A 343 2.66 18.17 -25.05
C ARG A 343 3.23 19.40 -24.35
N GLU A 344 2.38 20.26 -23.80
CA GLU A 344 2.80 21.45 -23.07
C GLU A 344 3.61 21.06 -21.82
N ALA A 345 3.09 20.14 -21.00
CA ALA A 345 3.75 19.68 -19.80
C ALA A 345 5.13 19.05 -20.10
N VAL A 346 5.20 18.16 -21.11
CA VAL A 346 6.46 17.53 -21.53
C VAL A 346 7.43 18.58 -22.09
N SER A 347 6.96 19.54 -22.90
CA SER A 347 7.80 20.60 -23.45
C SER A 347 8.43 21.44 -22.33
N VAL A 348 7.63 21.85 -21.33
CA VAL A 348 8.11 22.63 -20.18
C VAL A 348 9.10 21.83 -19.33
N ALA A 349 8.82 20.54 -19.09
CA ALA A 349 9.74 19.66 -18.36
C ALA A 349 11.11 19.61 -19.06
N LEU A 350 11.12 19.33 -20.37
CA LEU A 350 12.34 19.16 -21.15
C LEU A 350 13.13 20.47 -21.31
N SER A 351 12.45 21.61 -21.51
CA SER A 351 13.13 22.91 -21.60
C SER A 351 13.74 23.36 -20.27
N SER A 352 13.30 22.77 -19.15
CA SER A 352 13.75 23.11 -17.80
C SER A 352 14.85 22.17 -17.28
N LEU A 353 15.34 21.23 -18.10
CA LEU A 353 16.43 20.31 -17.73
C LEU A 353 17.83 20.97 -17.72
N GLY A 354 17.92 22.29 -17.90
CA GLY A 354 19.18 23.02 -18.02
C GLY A 354 19.85 22.77 -19.37
N LEU A 355 21.13 22.35 -19.36
CA LEU A 355 21.92 22.17 -20.59
C LEU A 355 21.71 20.81 -21.28
N VAL A 356 20.82 19.96 -20.75
CA VAL A 356 20.47 18.68 -21.37
C VAL A 356 19.58 18.95 -22.59
N LYS A 357 20.01 18.51 -23.77
CA LYS A 357 19.19 18.63 -24.98
C LYS A 357 17.99 17.67 -24.89
N PRO A 358 16.79 18.04 -25.37
CA PRO A 358 15.60 17.18 -25.29
C PRO A 358 15.80 15.75 -25.84
N ARG A 359 16.61 15.58 -26.89
CA ARG A 359 16.91 14.26 -27.49
C ARG A 359 17.79 13.36 -26.61
N ASP A 360 18.56 13.96 -25.71
CA ASP A 360 19.51 13.30 -24.82
C ASP A 360 18.90 13.08 -23.42
N ALA A 361 17.67 13.55 -23.18
CA ALA A 361 16.97 13.45 -21.91
C ALA A 361 16.61 11.99 -21.56
N ARG A 362 16.77 11.65 -20.28
CA ARG A 362 16.46 10.34 -19.70
C ARG A 362 15.00 10.29 -19.27
N ILE A 363 14.13 9.88 -20.20
CA ILE A 363 12.68 9.87 -20.01
C ILE A 363 12.23 8.44 -19.73
N VAL A 364 11.46 8.26 -18.65
CA VAL A 364 10.76 7.02 -18.35
C VAL A 364 9.26 7.32 -18.35
N ARG A 365 8.46 6.45 -18.96
CA ARG A 365 7.00 6.53 -18.90
C ARG A 365 6.43 5.21 -18.44
N ILE A 366 5.65 5.26 -17.37
CA ILE A 366 4.94 4.13 -16.78
C ILE A 366 3.44 4.40 -16.82
N ARG A 367 2.63 3.34 -16.81
CA ARG A 367 1.20 3.49 -16.64
C ARG A 367 0.90 4.06 -15.24
N ASN A 368 1.38 3.36 -14.22
CA ASN A 368 1.31 3.75 -12.82
C ASN A 368 2.37 2.96 -12.03
N THR A 369 2.53 3.24 -10.73
CA THR A 369 3.57 2.59 -9.91
C THR A 369 3.29 1.13 -9.55
N LEU A 370 2.08 0.63 -9.81
CA LEU A 370 1.75 -0.78 -9.66
C LEU A 370 2.18 -1.58 -10.91
N ALA A 371 2.11 -0.95 -12.09
CA ALA A 371 2.43 -1.55 -13.38
C ALA A 371 3.77 -1.03 -13.93
N VAL A 372 4.88 -1.52 -13.39
CA VAL A 372 6.25 -1.18 -13.87
C VAL A 372 6.98 -2.32 -14.57
N SER A 373 6.35 -3.47 -14.76
CA SER A 373 6.92 -4.56 -15.56
C SER A 373 7.03 -4.21 -17.06
N ARG A 374 6.29 -3.21 -17.53
CA ARG A 374 6.38 -2.67 -18.89
C ARG A 374 6.42 -1.16 -18.85
N LEU A 375 7.36 -0.57 -19.58
CA LEU A 375 7.55 0.86 -19.60
C LEU A 375 8.11 1.33 -20.94
N LEU A 376 7.92 2.61 -21.25
CA LEU A 376 8.63 3.28 -22.33
C LEU A 376 9.83 4.03 -21.77
N VAL A 377 10.98 3.91 -22.41
CA VAL A 377 12.20 4.61 -22.01
C VAL A 377 12.84 5.33 -23.18
N SER A 378 13.44 6.49 -22.96
CA SER A 378 14.11 7.23 -24.04
C SER A 378 15.32 6.48 -24.57
N GLN A 379 15.76 6.88 -25.78
CA GLN A 379 16.94 6.29 -26.39
C GLN A 379 18.23 6.58 -25.58
N ALA A 380 18.20 7.57 -24.68
CA ALA A 380 19.31 7.89 -23.79
C ALA A 380 19.74 6.70 -22.88
N PHE A 381 18.86 5.72 -22.65
CA PHE A 381 19.16 4.51 -21.88
C PHE A 381 19.75 3.36 -22.71
N GLN A 382 19.90 3.51 -24.03
CA GLN A 382 20.25 2.41 -24.93
C GLN A 382 21.52 1.65 -24.52
N ALA A 383 22.54 2.37 -24.04
CA ALA A 383 23.79 1.77 -23.59
C ALA A 383 23.64 0.90 -22.33
N GLU A 384 22.66 1.21 -21.48
CA GLU A 384 22.43 0.52 -20.19
C GLU A 384 21.67 -0.80 -20.34
N PHE A 385 21.14 -1.12 -21.52
CA PHE A 385 20.51 -2.41 -21.77
C PHE A 385 21.54 -3.55 -21.91
N LYS A 386 22.79 -3.22 -22.26
CA LYS A 386 23.82 -4.23 -22.56
C LYS A 386 24.19 -5.00 -21.28
N GLY A 387 23.99 -6.32 -21.31
CA GLY A 387 24.33 -7.22 -20.19
C GLY A 387 23.28 -7.28 -19.08
N ARG A 388 22.10 -6.68 -19.27
CA ARG A 388 20.95 -6.80 -18.36
C ARG A 388 20.05 -7.95 -18.82
N GLU A 389 19.94 -9.00 -18.02
CA GLU A 389 19.06 -10.15 -18.29
C GLU A 389 17.63 -9.92 -17.77
N ASP A 390 17.49 -9.00 -16.83
CA ASP A 390 16.22 -8.57 -16.24
C ASP A 390 15.41 -7.62 -17.15
N ILE A 391 15.95 -7.22 -18.31
CA ILE A 391 15.28 -6.32 -19.27
C ILE A 391 15.23 -6.96 -20.66
N SER A 392 14.05 -6.94 -21.28
CA SER A 392 13.85 -7.33 -22.68
C SER A 392 13.29 -6.15 -23.49
N ILE A 393 13.87 -5.86 -24.64
CA ILE A 393 13.34 -4.85 -25.58
C ILE A 393 12.19 -5.48 -26.36
N VAL A 394 10.99 -4.90 -26.21
CA VAL A 394 9.78 -5.35 -26.90
C VAL A 394 9.64 -4.65 -28.25
N GLN A 395 9.91 -3.34 -28.29
CA GLN A 395 9.79 -2.53 -29.50
C GLN A 395 10.71 -1.30 -29.43
N GLY A 396 11.07 -0.75 -30.60
CA GLY A 396 11.67 0.57 -30.73
C GLY A 396 13.13 0.56 -31.20
N PRO A 397 13.75 1.75 -31.31
CA PRO A 397 13.23 3.03 -30.82
C PRO A 397 12.22 3.68 -31.78
N THR A 398 11.18 4.32 -31.24
CA THR A 398 10.20 5.15 -31.98
C THR A 398 10.08 6.55 -31.37
N SER A 399 9.67 7.56 -32.14
CA SER A 399 9.44 8.91 -31.61
C SER A 399 8.27 8.94 -30.62
N LEU A 400 8.35 9.79 -29.60
CA LEU A 400 7.20 10.06 -28.72
C LEU A 400 6.18 10.90 -29.51
N SER A 401 5.03 10.29 -29.82
CA SER A 401 3.96 10.92 -30.61
C SER A 401 2.84 11.44 -29.71
N PHE A 402 2.24 12.54 -30.14
CA PHE A 402 1.07 13.15 -29.50
C PHE A 402 -0.07 13.19 -30.52
N GLY A 403 -1.28 12.93 -30.07
CA GLY A 403 -2.50 13.06 -30.86
C GLY A 403 -2.77 14.50 -31.31
N ALA A 404 -3.81 14.67 -32.12
CA ALA A 404 -4.25 15.98 -32.63
C ALA A 404 -4.70 16.92 -31.50
N ASP A 405 -5.15 16.37 -30.38
CA ASP A 405 -5.51 17.07 -29.15
C ASP A 405 -4.30 17.44 -28.28
N GLY A 406 -3.08 17.07 -28.69
CA GLY A 406 -1.84 17.34 -27.98
C GLY A 406 -1.55 16.37 -26.83
N ASN A 407 -2.32 15.30 -26.66
CA ASN A 407 -2.12 14.32 -25.60
C ASN A 407 -1.40 13.06 -26.09
N LEU A 408 -0.78 12.33 -25.16
CA LEU A 408 -0.19 11.02 -25.43
C LEU A 408 -1.30 9.96 -25.43
N ASP A 409 -1.22 8.97 -26.31
CA ASP A 409 -2.09 7.79 -26.19
C ASP A 409 -1.78 7.04 -24.89
N PRO A 410 -2.78 6.46 -24.18
CA PRO A 410 -2.54 5.64 -23.00
C PRO A 410 -1.52 4.53 -23.26
N LEU A 411 -0.66 4.24 -22.28
CA LEU A 411 0.29 3.15 -22.42
C LEU A 411 -0.47 1.81 -22.48
N SER A 412 -0.24 1.03 -23.55
CA SER A 412 -0.92 -0.26 -23.77
C SER A 412 -0.67 -1.24 -22.61
N GLN A 413 -1.69 -2.06 -22.33
CA GLN A 413 -1.66 -3.08 -21.27
C GLN A 413 -1.01 -4.40 -21.72
N ASP A 414 -0.86 -4.62 -23.04
CA ASP A 414 -0.49 -5.92 -23.64
C ASP A 414 1.01 -6.18 -23.80
#